data_AF-A0A2S5VX75-F1
#
_entry.id   AF-A0A2S5VX75-F1
#
_cell.length_a   1.000
_cell.length_b   1.000
_cell.length_c   1.000
_cell.angle_alpha   90.00
_cell.angle_beta   90.00
_cell.angle_gamma   90.00
#
_symmetry.space_group_name_H-M   'P 1'
#
loop_
_entity.id
_entity.type
_entity.pdbx_description
1 polymer ?
#
loop_
_entity_poly.entity_id
_entity_poly.type
_entity_poly.pdbx_seq_one_letter_code
_entity_poly.pdbx_strand_id
1 'polypeptide(L)'
;MQGTGADDMGDLVQSSASEALPARPLGPVRSPTEQARFVAGYFGWSITGDAIRGTGVDGGAVALFIEDLAAALAELGWISPCGIRWDRLPFREDEAAHALRAVQRAHGWDV
;
A
#
# COMPACT_ATOMS: atom_id res chain seq x y z
N MET A 1 3.95 -17.08 -65.49
CA MET A 1 5.16 -17.81 -65.05
C MET A 1 5.59 -17.17 -63.74
N GLN A 2 5.24 -17.65 -62.53
CA GLN A 2 5.33 -18.97 -61.89
C GLN A 2 6.77 -19.42 -61.59
N GLY A 3 7.00 -19.73 -60.30
CA GLY A 3 8.27 -20.13 -59.67
C GLY A 3 8.39 -19.52 -58.25
N THR A 4 7.61 -19.87 -57.21
CA THR A 4 7.68 -21.05 -56.28
C THR A 4 9.12 -21.40 -55.85
N GLY A 5 9.52 -21.63 -54.60
CA GLY A 5 8.94 -21.78 -53.25
C GLY A 5 10.13 -21.82 -52.24
N ALA A 6 10.02 -21.56 -50.94
CA ALA A 6 9.52 -22.41 -49.84
C ALA A 6 10.66 -22.70 -48.82
N ASP A 7 10.42 -22.35 -47.54
CA ASP A 7 10.91 -22.90 -46.23
C ASP A 7 10.78 -21.76 -45.21
N ASP A 8 9.80 -21.67 -44.32
CA ASP A 8 9.34 -22.54 -43.21
C ASP A 8 10.41 -22.96 -42.17
N MET A 9 9.95 -22.88 -40.91
CA MET A 9 10.57 -23.27 -39.65
C MET A 9 11.61 -22.34 -39.01
N GLY A 10 11.29 -21.94 -37.77
CA GLY A 10 12.32 -21.66 -36.78
C GLY A 10 11.92 -20.64 -35.73
N ASP A 11 11.06 -21.08 -34.82
CA ASP A 11 11.04 -20.70 -33.40
C ASP A 11 11.96 -19.55 -32.99
N LEU A 12 11.37 -18.39 -32.72
CA LEU A 12 11.93 -17.48 -31.72
C LEU A 12 10.86 -17.32 -30.66
N VAL A 13 10.80 -18.31 -29.76
CA VAL A 13 10.47 -18.08 -28.35
C VAL A 13 11.05 -16.72 -28.00
N GLN A 14 10.19 -15.70 -27.91
CA GLN A 14 10.54 -14.47 -27.26
C GLN A 14 10.75 -14.85 -25.80
N SER A 15 12.00 -15.24 -25.51
CA SER A 15 12.52 -15.32 -24.16
C SER A 15 12.21 -13.97 -23.56
N SER A 16 11.19 -13.93 -22.71
CA SER A 16 10.89 -12.81 -21.86
C SER A 16 12.11 -12.68 -20.97
N ALA A 17 13.08 -11.90 -21.45
CA ALA A 17 14.17 -11.41 -20.65
C ALA A 17 13.47 -10.81 -19.44
N SER A 18 13.66 -11.44 -18.28
CA SER A 18 13.23 -10.86 -17.01
C SER A 18 13.72 -9.43 -17.04
N GLU A 19 12.78 -8.51 -17.20
CA GLU A 19 13.00 -7.10 -17.00
C GLU A 19 13.42 -7.02 -15.54
N ALA A 20 14.73 -7.04 -15.31
CA ALA A 20 15.30 -6.75 -14.02
C ALA A 20 14.86 -5.32 -13.76
N LEU A 21 13.75 -5.19 -13.03
CA LEU A 21 13.21 -3.91 -12.60
C LEU A 21 14.41 -3.12 -12.08
N PRO A 22 14.67 -1.91 -12.62
CA PRO A 22 15.81 -1.12 -12.16
C PRO A 22 15.70 -1.03 -10.65
N ALA A 23 16.82 -1.32 -9.96
CA ALA A 23 16.88 -1.23 -8.51
C ALA A 23 16.25 0.10 -8.10
N ARG A 24 15.08 0.01 -7.46
CA ARG A 24 14.26 1.18 -7.15
C ARG A 24 15.18 2.12 -6.37
N PRO A 25 15.44 3.35 -6.86
CA PRO A 25 16.26 4.27 -6.10
C PRO A 25 15.64 4.37 -4.71
N LEU A 26 16.47 4.26 -3.67
CA LEU A 26 16.15 4.73 -2.32
C LEU A 26 15.93 6.24 -2.44
N GLY A 27 14.77 6.63 -2.99
CA GLY A 27 14.30 7.99 -2.98
C GLY A 27 14.23 8.48 -1.54
N PRO A 28 14.13 9.80 -1.32
CA PRO A 28 14.00 10.34 0.02
C PRO A 28 12.94 9.56 0.80
N VAL A 29 13.36 9.00 1.93
CA VAL A 29 12.47 8.25 2.82
C VAL A 29 11.38 9.20 3.24
N ARG A 30 10.14 8.87 2.87
CA ARG A 30 8.96 9.64 3.29
C ARG A 30 8.88 9.66 4.81
N SER A 31 8.55 10.82 5.37
CA SER A 31 8.25 10.92 6.80
C SER A 31 7.12 9.96 7.18
N PRO A 32 7.03 9.53 8.45
CA PRO A 32 5.96 8.64 8.90
C PRO A 32 4.55 9.16 8.58
N THR A 33 4.34 10.48 8.69
CA THR A 33 3.04 11.11 8.38
C THR A 33 2.76 11.15 6.88
N GLU A 34 3.76 11.32 6.02
CA GLU A 34 3.60 11.14 4.58
C GLU A 34 3.27 9.69 4.23
N GLN A 35 3.96 8.71 4.84
CA GLN A 35 3.65 7.29 4.64
C GLN A 35 2.20 6.98 5.08
N ALA A 36 1.75 7.54 6.20
CA ALA A 36 0.38 7.41 6.68
C ALA A 36 -0.65 7.99 5.69
N ARG A 37 -0.37 9.15 5.07
CA ARG A 37 -1.23 9.72 4.02
C ARG A 37 -1.34 8.80 2.80
N PHE A 38 -0.24 8.16 2.39
CA PHE A 38 -0.26 7.17 1.31
C PHE A 38 -1.10 5.94 1.66
N VAL A 39 -0.97 5.41 2.88
CA VAL A 39 -1.77 4.27 3.35
C VAL A 39 -3.25 4.64 3.43
N ALA A 40 -3.58 5.83 3.92
CA ALA A 40 -4.96 6.32 3.94
C ALA A 40 -5.55 6.40 2.51
N GLY A 41 -4.79 6.92 1.55
CA GLY A 41 -5.19 6.94 0.14
C GLY A 41 -5.37 5.56 -0.48
N TYR A 42 -4.55 4.58 -0.10
CA TYR A 42 -4.69 3.18 -0.54
C TYR A 42 -6.01 2.56 -0.11
N PHE A 43 -6.45 2.82 1.12
CA PHE A 43 -7.73 2.33 1.65
C PHE A 43 -8.94 3.22 1.31
N GLY A 44 -8.74 4.32 0.59
CA GLY A 44 -9.82 5.26 0.27
C GLY A 44 -10.34 6.07 1.46
N TRP A 45 -9.57 6.16 2.55
CA TRP A 45 -9.96 6.92 3.74
C TRP A 45 -9.96 8.42 3.45
N SER A 46 -10.95 9.10 4.00
CA SER A 46 -11.11 10.53 3.82
C SER A 46 -10.14 11.28 4.73
N ILE A 47 -9.45 12.28 4.17
CA ILE A 47 -8.57 13.18 4.91
C ILE A 47 -9.29 14.53 5.06
N THR A 48 -9.48 14.99 6.29
CA THR A 48 -10.07 16.30 6.60
C THR A 48 -9.14 17.04 7.56
N GLY A 49 -8.38 18.01 7.03
CA GLY A 49 -7.26 18.59 7.75
C GLY A 49 -6.21 17.52 8.05
N ASP A 50 -5.82 17.40 9.32
CA ASP A 50 -4.93 16.33 9.79
C ASP A 50 -5.68 15.09 10.29
N ALA A 51 -7.01 15.06 10.23
CA ALA A 51 -7.79 13.90 10.64
C ALA A 51 -8.05 12.94 9.47
N ILE A 52 -7.94 11.63 9.73
CA ILE A 52 -8.22 10.54 8.82
C ILE A 52 -9.50 9.82 9.27
N ARG A 53 -10.40 9.57 8.32
CA ARG A 53 -11.70 8.92 8.56
C ARG A 53 -11.88 7.70 7.64
N GLY A 54 -11.94 6.51 8.24
CA GLY A 54 -12.27 5.26 7.55
C GLY A 54 -13.76 4.95 7.57
N THR A 55 -14.28 4.35 6.50
CA THR A 55 -15.70 4.01 6.34
C THR A 55 -15.95 2.57 6.76
N GLY A 56 -15.93 2.29 8.06
CA GLY A 56 -16.29 0.97 8.57
C GLY A 56 -17.78 0.70 8.36
N VAL A 57 -18.13 -0.13 7.35
CA VAL A 57 -19.52 -0.48 7.00
C VAL A 57 -20.25 -1.22 8.14
N ASP A 58 -19.49 -1.91 9.01
CA ASP A 58 -20.00 -2.69 10.15
C ASP A 58 -19.53 -2.15 11.51
N GLY A 59 -19.53 -0.82 11.69
CA GLY A 59 -19.42 -0.20 13.02
C GLY A 59 -18.01 0.09 13.52
N GLY A 60 -17.03 0.21 12.63
CA GLY A 60 -15.62 0.43 12.97
C GLY A 60 -14.98 1.63 12.28
N ALA A 61 -15.68 2.76 12.12
CA ALA A 61 -15.08 3.95 11.51
C ALA A 61 -13.82 4.36 12.29
N VAL A 62 -12.65 4.44 11.67
CA VAL A 62 -11.42 4.93 12.33
C VAL A 62 -11.41 6.45 12.19
N ALA A 63 -11.22 7.17 13.30
CA ALA A 63 -10.99 8.61 13.30
C ALA A 63 -9.69 8.89 14.07
N LEU A 64 -8.65 9.35 13.37
CA LEU A 64 -7.31 9.56 13.94
C LEU A 64 -6.69 10.84 13.40
N PHE A 65 -5.90 11.55 14.22
CA PHE A 65 -4.96 12.54 13.68
C PHE A 65 -3.85 11.83 12.90
N ILE A 66 -3.22 12.51 11.94
CA ILE A 66 -2.25 11.91 11.03
C ILE A 66 -0.99 11.43 11.76
N GLU A 67 -0.62 12.09 12.86
CA GLU A 67 0.45 11.70 13.76
C GLU A 67 0.12 10.38 14.48
N ASP A 68 -1.10 10.28 15.02
CA ASP A 68 -1.57 9.07 15.71
C ASP A 68 -1.75 7.90 14.73
N LEU A 69 -2.20 8.19 13.50
CA LEU A 69 -2.23 7.20 12.44
C LEU A 69 -0.82 6.71 12.11
N ALA A 70 0.15 7.62 11.95
CA ALA A 70 1.53 7.22 11.68
C ALA A 70 2.10 6.35 12.82
N ALA A 71 1.82 6.70 14.08
CA ALA A 71 2.20 5.89 15.23
C ALA A 71 1.56 4.50 15.20
N ALA A 72 0.24 4.43 14.95
CA ALA A 72 -0.48 3.16 14.87
C ALA A 72 0.04 2.26 13.74
N LEU A 73 0.28 2.84 12.56
CA LEU A 73 0.83 2.11 11.41
C LEU A 73 2.24 1.58 11.68
N ALA A 74 3.04 2.32 12.45
CA ALA A 74 4.37 1.88 12.86
C ALA A 74 4.30 0.73 13.86
N GLU A 75 3.38 0.80 14.84
CA GLU A 75 3.15 -0.25 15.83
C GLU A 75 2.64 -1.55 15.19
N LEU A 76 1.72 -1.44 14.23
CA LEU A 76 1.25 -2.56 13.42
C LEU A 76 2.31 -3.08 12.45
N GLY A 77 3.44 -2.37 12.32
CA GLY A 77 4.54 -2.73 11.45
C GLY A 77 4.20 -2.64 9.96
N TRP A 78 3.23 -1.81 9.59
CA TRP A 78 2.85 -1.53 8.20
C TRP A 78 3.70 -0.43 7.58
N ILE A 79 4.27 0.45 8.41
CA ILE A 79 5.28 1.42 7.99
C ILE A 79 6.57 1.24 8.80
N SER A 80 7.65 1.78 8.26
CA SER A 80 8.97 1.73 8.88
C SER A 80 9.81 2.95 8.48
N PRO A 81 10.96 3.17 9.13
CA PRO A 81 11.94 4.15 8.65
C PRO A 81 12.45 3.87 7.23
N CYS A 82 12.21 2.69 6.67
CA CYS A 82 12.60 2.35 5.29
C CYS A 82 11.44 2.53 4.28
N GLY A 83 10.23 2.83 4.75
CA GLY A 83 9.03 2.95 3.94
C GLY A 83 7.89 2.01 4.33
N ILE A 84 6.85 2.01 3.49
CA ILE A 84 5.63 1.21 3.65
C ILE A 84 5.91 -0.26 3.33
N ARG A 85 5.46 -1.15 4.21
CA ARG A 85 5.57 -2.60 4.10
C ARG A 85 4.30 -3.19 3.48
N TRP A 86 4.22 -3.09 2.16
CA TRP A 86 3.07 -3.53 1.37
C TRP A 86 2.72 -5.02 1.56
N ASP A 87 3.70 -5.84 1.91
CA ASP A 87 3.54 -7.27 2.23
C ASP A 87 2.78 -7.52 3.55
N ARG A 88 2.66 -6.51 4.42
CA ARG A 88 2.00 -6.63 5.73
C ARG A 88 0.68 -5.88 5.83
N LEU A 89 0.33 -5.10 4.83
CA LEU A 89 -0.92 -4.35 4.81
C LEU A 89 -2.10 -5.31 4.59
N PRO A 90 -3.20 -5.15 5.33
CA PRO A 90 -4.43 -5.87 5.05
C PRO A 90 -4.94 -5.54 3.64
N PHE A 91 -5.53 -6.53 2.97
CA PHE A 91 -6.16 -6.30 1.66
C PHE A 91 -7.51 -5.59 1.78
N ARG A 92 -8.21 -5.81 2.89
CA ARG A 92 -9.54 -5.28 3.13
C ARG A 92 -9.50 -4.06 4.05
N GLU A 93 -10.31 -3.06 3.73
CA GLU A 93 -10.47 -1.85 4.55
C GLU A 93 -10.96 -2.20 5.97
N ASP A 94 -11.91 -3.14 6.09
CA ASP A 94 -12.50 -3.53 7.37
C ASP A 94 -11.49 -4.17 8.33
N GLU A 95 -10.61 -5.03 7.80
CA GLU A 95 -9.49 -5.62 8.56
C GLU A 95 -8.51 -4.54 9.03
N ALA A 96 -8.19 -3.59 8.15
CA ALA A 96 -7.30 -2.48 8.50
C ALA A 96 -7.90 -1.57 9.58
N ALA A 97 -9.19 -1.24 9.43
CA ALA A 97 -9.92 -0.44 10.40
C ALA A 97 -10.03 -1.14 11.77
N HIS A 98 -10.26 -2.45 11.78
CA HIS A 98 -10.31 -3.24 13.01
C HIS A 98 -8.97 -3.24 13.76
N ALA A 99 -7.86 -3.44 13.04
CA ALA A 99 -6.52 -3.41 13.63
C ALA A 99 -6.19 -2.02 14.19
N LEU A 100 -6.48 -0.96 13.45
CA LEU A 100 -6.29 0.42 13.93
C LEU A 100 -7.16 0.74 15.15
N ARG A 101 -8.41 0.28 15.18
CA ARG A 101 -9.29 0.43 16.35
C ARG A 101 -8.75 -0.29 17.59
N ALA A 102 -8.07 -1.42 17.43
CA ALA A 102 -7.42 -2.10 18.55
C ALA A 102 -6.28 -1.23 19.13
N VAL A 103 -5.47 -0.61 18.27
CA VAL A 103 -4.42 0.32 18.71
C VAL A 103 -5.02 1.57 19.35
N GLN A 104 -6.04 2.18 18.76
CA GLN A 104 -6.74 3.34 19.34
C GLN A 104 -7.23 3.05 20.77
N ARG A 105 -7.86 1.90 20.97
CA ARG A 105 -8.33 1.48 22.30
C ARG A 105 -7.19 1.25 23.29
N ALA A 106 -6.06 0.71 22.83
CA ALA A 106 -4.89 0.48 23.67
C ALA A 106 -4.24 1.79 24.15
N HIS A 107 -4.25 2.84 23.30
CA HIS A 107 -3.68 4.16 23.63
C HIS A 107 -4.70 5.15 24.22
N GLY A 108 -5.98 4.79 24.27
CA GLY A 108 -7.05 5.69 24.73
C GLY A 108 -7.37 6.83 23.75
N TRP A 109 -7.07 6.65 22.46
CA TRP A 109 -7.38 7.61 21.39
C TRP A 109 -8.82 7.47 20.86
N ASP A 110 -9.76 7.12 21.73
CA ASP A 110 -11.17 7.05 21.33
C ASP A 110 -11.69 8.48 21.18
N VAL A 111 -12.07 8.85 19.95
CA VAL A 111 -12.54 10.18 19.56
C VAL A 111 -14.05 10.17 19.39
#